data_AF-A0A3S4IZI1-F1
#
_entry.id   AF-A0A3S4IZI1-F1
#
_cell.length_a   1.000
_cell.length_b   1.000
_cell.length_c   1.000
_cell.angle_alpha   90.00
_cell.angle_beta   90.00
_cell.angle_gamma   90.00
#
_symmetry.space_group_name_H-M   'P 1'
#
loop_
_entity.id
_entity.type
_entity.pdbx_description
1 polymer ?
#
loop_
_entity_poly.entity_id
_entity_poly.type
_entity_poly.pdbx_seq_one_letter_code
_entity_poly.pdbx_strand_id
1 'polypeptide(L)'
;MPKRLIKPAVPLAFVGYRFSDRHFLSMPEYLQRRATDGGDAWHEKQSYTVTYSQSVPVLNMSAALSVSRLNYWNAQSNNNYMLSLNKVFSLGDLQGLSASVSFARNQYTGGGSQNQVYATISYPVGRQPPGELQRTER
;
A
#
# COMPACT_ATOMS: atom_id res chain seq x y z
N MET A 1 -19.87 -9.84 35.46
CA MET A 1 -19.92 -9.80 33.98
C MET A 1 -18.49 -9.77 33.44
N PRO A 2 -18.06 -10.67 32.53
CA PRO A 2 -16.69 -10.63 32.01
C PRO A 2 -16.58 -9.56 30.92
N LYS A 3 -15.70 -8.57 31.12
CA LYS A 3 -15.26 -7.65 30.07
C LYS A 3 -14.42 -8.44 29.07
N ARG A 4 -14.98 -8.79 27.90
CA ARG A 4 -14.19 -9.26 26.76
C ARG A 4 -13.20 -8.15 26.39
N LEU A 5 -11.94 -8.33 26.73
CA LEU A 5 -10.85 -7.46 26.29
C LEU A 5 -10.71 -7.66 24.78
N ILE A 6 -11.29 -6.75 24.00
CA ILE A 6 -11.08 -6.69 22.55
C ILE A 6 -9.59 -6.35 22.37
N LYS A 7 -8.79 -7.32 21.94
CA LYS A 7 -7.36 -7.08 21.67
C LYS A 7 -7.26 -6.02 20.56
N PRO A 8 -6.47 -4.95 20.73
CA PRO A 8 -6.13 -4.09 19.60
C PRO A 8 -5.48 -4.98 18.54
N ALA A 9 -5.86 -4.80 17.27
CA ALA A 9 -5.20 -5.54 16.20
C ALA A 9 -3.73 -5.09 16.15
N VAL A 10 -2.83 -6.06 16.04
CA VAL A 10 -1.39 -5.80 16.05
C VAL A 10 -1.04 -5.03 14.77
N PRO A 11 -0.31 -3.91 14.87
CA PRO A 11 0.17 -3.21 13.69
C PRO A 11 1.20 -4.08 12.95
N LEU A 12 1.03 -4.25 11.65
CA LEU A 12 2.00 -4.86 10.76
C LEU A 12 2.98 -3.77 10.31
N ALA A 13 4.26 -3.92 10.65
CA ALA A 13 5.32 -3.02 10.20
C ALA A 13 6.40 -3.83 9.48
N PHE A 14 6.80 -3.36 8.31
CA PHE A 14 7.87 -3.94 7.51
C PHE A 14 8.89 -2.83 7.18
N VAL A 15 10.16 -3.12 7.41
CA VAL A 15 11.27 -2.24 7.05
C VAL A 15 12.27 -3.06 6.26
N GLY A 16 12.54 -2.62 5.02
CA GLY A 16 13.52 -3.21 4.13
C GLY A 16 14.58 -2.18 3.78
N TYR A 17 15.84 -2.60 3.85
CA TYR A 17 16.99 -1.82 3.40
C TYR A 17 17.83 -2.67 2.46
N ARG A 18 18.20 -2.10 1.31
CA ARG A 18 19.12 -2.73 0.37
C ARG A 18 20.14 -1.72 -0.11
N PHE A 19 21.39 -2.14 -0.12
CA PHE A 19 22.52 -1.39 -0.65
C PHE A 19 23.15 -2.17 -1.80
N SER A 20 23.52 -1.48 -2.87
CA SER A 20 24.19 -2.07 -4.03
C SER A 20 25.41 -1.22 -4.38
N ASP A 21 26.56 -1.89 -4.56
CA ASP A 21 27.81 -1.26 -4.99
C ASP A 21 27.76 -0.87 -6.47
N ARG A 22 28.54 0.13 -6.90
CA ARG A 22 28.61 0.63 -8.28
C ARG A 22 29.05 -0.41 -9.32
N HIS A 23 29.73 -1.46 -8.86
CA HIS A 23 30.22 -2.54 -9.73
C HIS A 23 29.27 -3.75 -9.77
N PHE A 24 28.14 -3.70 -9.06
CA PHE A 24 27.14 -4.76 -9.08
C PHE A 24 26.21 -4.55 -10.29
N LEU A 25 26.28 -5.47 -11.26
CA LEU A 25 25.34 -5.54 -12.39
C LEU A 25 24.34 -6.67 -12.16
N SER A 26 23.06 -6.36 -12.27
CA SER A 26 22.03 -7.38 -12.46
C SER A 26 22.15 -8.00 -13.87
N MET A 27 21.68 -9.24 -14.03
CA MET A 27 21.70 -9.94 -15.33
C MET A 27 21.06 -9.12 -16.48
N PRO A 28 19.91 -8.42 -16.28
CA PRO A 28 19.35 -7.55 -17.31
C PRO A 28 20.27 -6.38 -17.69
N GLU A 29 20.92 -5.73 -16.72
CA GLU A 29 21.87 -4.65 -16.98
C GLU A 29 23.10 -5.14 -17.76
N TYR A 30 23.59 -6.34 -17.46
CA TYR A 30 24.70 -6.94 -18.21
C TYR A 30 24.35 -7.18 -19.68
N LEU A 31 23.16 -7.75 -19.94
CA LEU A 31 22.69 -7.99 -21.31
C LEU A 31 22.50 -6.66 -22.07
N GLN A 32 21.95 -5.64 -21.42
CA GLN A 32 21.76 -4.32 -22.03
C GLN A 32 23.09 -3.62 -22.31
N ARG A 33 24.03 -3.64 -21.37
CA ARG A 33 25.37 -3.07 -21.57
C ARG A 33 26.13 -3.74 -22.70
N ARG A 34 25.96 -5.06 -22.88
CA ARG A 34 26.54 -5.83 -23.99
C ARG A 34 25.82 -5.57 -25.32
N ALA A 35 24.51 -5.31 -25.31
CA ALA A 35 23.72 -5.07 -26.51
C ALA A 35 23.81 -3.62 -27.03
N THR A 36 24.16 -2.66 -26.17
CA THR A 36 24.15 -1.22 -26.48
C THR A 36 25.53 -0.56 -26.37
N ASP A 37 26.63 -1.30 -26.55
CA ASP A 37 28.01 -0.79 -26.57
C ASP A 37 28.32 0.21 -25.44
N GLY A 38 27.98 -0.15 -24.20
CA GLY A 38 28.34 0.65 -23.02
C GLY A 38 27.36 1.76 -22.63
N GLY A 39 26.12 1.75 -23.13
CA GLY A 39 25.06 2.65 -22.65
C GLY A 39 24.91 2.65 -21.12
N ASP A 40 24.76 3.85 -20.54
CA ASP A 40 24.66 4.11 -19.10
C ASP A 40 23.52 3.29 -18.46
N ALA A 41 23.87 2.15 -17.86
CA ALA A 41 22.97 1.41 -17.00
C ALA A 41 22.74 2.23 -15.72
N TRP A 42 21.49 2.48 -15.38
CA TRP A 42 21.10 3.27 -14.21
C TRP A 42 21.43 2.50 -12.93
N HIS A 43 22.64 2.67 -12.40
CA HIS A 43 23.11 1.96 -11.21
C HIS A 43 22.33 2.37 -9.96
N GLU A 44 21.47 1.47 -9.46
CA GLU A 44 20.80 1.63 -8.18
C GLU A 44 21.84 1.64 -7.05
N LYS A 45 21.83 2.68 -6.23
CA LYS A 45 22.73 2.86 -5.09
C LYS A 45 22.16 2.23 -3.84
N GLN A 46 20.89 2.53 -3.56
CA GLN A 46 20.31 2.26 -2.26
C GLN A 46 18.79 2.32 -2.31
N SER A 47 18.11 1.34 -1.74
CA SER A 47 16.65 1.33 -1.58
C SER A 47 16.25 1.18 -0.11
N TYR A 48 15.26 1.98 0.29
CA TYR A 48 14.57 1.89 1.58
C TYR A 48 13.09 1.72 1.33
N THR A 49 12.47 0.77 2.02
CA THR A 49 11.03 0.60 2.01
C THR A 49 10.55 0.44 3.44
N VAL A 50 9.57 1.24 3.84
CA VAL A 50 8.91 1.14 5.13
C VAL A 50 7.41 1.07 4.87
N THR A 51 6.78 0.01 5.35
CA THR A 51 5.33 -0.20 5.26
C THR A 51 4.79 -0.41 6.66
N TYR A 52 3.71 0.28 6.98
CA TYR A 52 3.01 0.21 8.25
C TYR A 52 1.52 0.06 7.98
N SER A 53 0.86 -0.90 8.62
CA SER A 53 -0.58 -1.12 8.50
C SER A 53 -1.14 -1.48 9.86
N GLN A 54 -2.13 -0.71 10.33
CA GLN A 54 -2.76 -0.91 11.62
C GLN A 54 -4.27 -0.89 11.47
N SER A 55 -4.92 -1.90 12.03
CA SER A 55 -6.37 -1.90 12.22
C SER A 55 -6.71 -1.57 13.67
N VAL A 56 -7.73 -0.75 13.88
CA VAL A 56 -8.24 -0.36 15.19
C VAL A 56 -9.72 -0.79 15.26
N PRO A 57 -9.99 -2.03 15.70
CA PRO A 57 -11.35 -2.58 15.72
C PRO A 57 -12.31 -1.78 16.60
N VAL A 58 -11.82 -1.16 17.67
CA VAL A 58 -12.64 -0.36 18.61
C VAL A 58 -13.27 0.86 17.92
N LEU A 59 -12.58 1.43 16.92
CA LEU A 59 -13.05 2.59 16.15
C LEU A 59 -13.59 2.20 14.77
N ASN A 60 -13.61 0.91 14.42
CA ASN A 60 -13.90 0.41 13.08
C ASN A 60 -13.08 1.12 11.99
N MET A 61 -11.80 1.34 12.27
CA MET A 61 -10.90 2.13 11.42
C MET A 61 -9.65 1.32 11.09
N SER A 62 -9.09 1.52 9.90
CA SER A 62 -7.79 0.99 9.50
C SER A 62 -6.97 2.08 8.85
N ALA A 63 -5.67 2.05 9.09
CA ALA A 63 -4.70 2.97 8.54
C ALA A 63 -3.55 2.18 7.93
N ALA A 64 -3.10 2.57 6.74
CA ALA A 64 -1.91 2.01 6.14
C ALA A 64 -1.04 3.12 5.51
N LEU A 65 0.25 3.05 5.76
CA LEU A 65 1.28 3.95 5.27
C LEU A 65 2.35 3.09 4.58
N SER A 66 2.75 3.48 3.38
CA SER A 66 3.86 2.87 2.65
C SER A 66 4.74 3.97 2.12
N VAL A 67 6.03 3.91 2.43
CA VAL A 67 7.02 4.85 1.95
C VAL A 67 8.18 4.06 1.35
N SER A 68 8.62 4.45 0.17
CA SER A 68 9.78 3.86 -0.46
C SER A 68 10.65 4.94 -1.09
N ARG A 69 11.95 4.75 -0.98
CA ARG A 69 12.96 5.67 -1.50
C ARG A 69 14.04 4.87 -2.21
N LEU A 70 14.19 5.13 -3.50
CA LEU A 70 15.23 4.55 -4.33
C LEU A 70 16.22 5.65 -4.68
N ASN A 71 17.49 5.42 -4.37
CA ASN A 71 18.58 6.33 -4.69
C ASN A 71 19.45 5.68 -5.75
N TYR A 72 19.93 6.47 -6.71
CA TYR A 72 20.80 6.02 -7.79
C TYR A 72 22.16 6.71 -7.68
N TRP A 73 23.18 6.11 -8.29
CA TRP A 73 24.53 6.70 -8.29
C TRP A 73 24.65 7.89 -9.24
N ASN A 74 24.01 7.81 -10.40
CA ASN A 74 24.10 8.79 -11.48
C ASN A 74 22.76 9.52 -11.73
N ALA A 75 21.78 9.39 -10.82
CA ALA A 75 20.44 9.94 -11.01
C ALA A 75 19.80 10.41 -9.70
N GLN A 76 18.83 11.32 -9.83
CA GLN A 76 18.06 11.83 -8.69
C GLN A 76 17.20 10.72 -8.06
N SER A 77 17.04 10.75 -6.73
CA SER A 77 16.28 9.74 -6.00
C SER A 77 14.78 9.73 -6.36
N ASN A 78 14.20 8.54 -6.50
CA ASN A 78 12.76 8.33 -6.65
C ASN A 78 12.13 8.13 -5.26
N ASN A 79 11.12 8.92 -4.92
CA ASN A 79 10.42 8.83 -3.64
C ASN A 79 8.93 8.55 -3.87
N ASN A 80 8.40 7.53 -3.21
CA ASN A 80 6.99 7.17 -3.27
C ASN A 80 6.42 7.12 -1.86
N TYR A 81 5.32 7.83 -1.64
CA TYR A 81 4.59 7.86 -0.38
C TYR A 81 3.13 7.55 -0.65
N MET A 82 2.57 6.59 0.08
CA MET A 82 1.16 6.24 0.00
C MET A 82 0.59 6.13 1.41
N LEU A 83 -0.45 6.89 1.71
CA LEU A 83 -1.18 6.87 2.96
C LEU A 83 -2.64 6.56 2.65
N SER A 84 -3.23 5.60 3.34
CA SER A 84 -4.64 5.25 3.22
C SER A 84 -5.28 5.13 4.60
N LEU A 85 -6.48 5.67 4.73
CA LEU A 85 -7.29 5.65 5.93
C LEU A 85 -8.68 5.20 5.55
N ASN A 86 -9.16 4.15 6.19
CA ASN A 86 -10.48 3.59 5.95
C ASN A 86 -11.24 3.55 7.27
N LYS A 87 -12.49 3.98 7.27
CA LYS A 87 -13.36 3.97 8.43
C LYS A 87 -14.73 3.45 8.05
N VAL A 88 -15.21 2.50 8.85
CA VAL A 88 -16.57 1.98 8.76
C VAL A 88 -17.39 2.60 9.87
N PHE A 89 -18.57 3.13 9.53
CA PHE A 89 -19.50 3.72 10.46
C PHE A 89 -20.91 3.21 10.21
N SER A 90 -21.73 3.23 11.25
CA SER A 90 -23.16 2.92 11.19
C SER A 90 -23.92 4.19 11.53
N LEU A 91 -24.91 4.55 10.71
CA LEU A 91 -25.73 5.74 10.91
C LEU A 91 -27.21 5.34 10.92
N GLY A 92 -27.80 5.32 12.12
CA GLY A 92 -29.19 4.89 12.31
C GLY A 92 -29.41 3.43 11.91
N ASP A 93 -30.39 3.19 11.04
CA ASP A 93 -30.72 1.85 10.51
C ASP A 93 -29.73 1.37 9.44
N LEU A 94 -28.87 2.27 8.94
CA LEU A 94 -27.87 1.96 7.93
C LEU A 94 -26.58 1.48 8.61
N GLN A 95 -26.36 0.17 8.56
CA GLN A 95 -25.13 -0.46 9.05
C GLN A 95 -24.14 -0.70 7.91
N GLY A 96 -22.86 -0.50 8.18
CA GLY A 96 -21.79 -0.86 7.26
C GLY A 96 -21.46 0.18 6.18
N LEU A 97 -21.70 1.48 6.43
CA LEU A 97 -21.15 2.52 5.56
C LEU A 97 -19.63 2.55 5.72
N SER A 98 -18.90 2.58 4.61
CA SER A 98 -17.44 2.70 4.63
C SER A 98 -16.99 3.93 3.88
N ALA A 99 -16.14 4.74 4.51
CA ALA A 99 -15.43 5.81 3.86
C ALA A 99 -13.93 5.49 3.85
N SER A 100 -13.28 5.76 2.74
CA SER A 100 -11.84 5.61 2.57
C SER A 100 -11.26 6.86 1.95
N VAL A 101 -10.06 7.22 2.38
CA VAL A 101 -9.28 8.29 1.78
C VAL A 101 -7.85 7.81 1.61
N SER A 102 -7.28 8.04 0.44
CA SER A 102 -5.92 7.68 0.10
C SER A 102 -5.19 8.87 -0.51
N PHE A 103 -3.99 9.10 -0.05
CA PHE A 103 -3.06 10.12 -0.54
C PHE A 103 -1.84 9.39 -1.10
N ALA A 104 -1.47 9.67 -2.33
CA ALA A 104 -0.27 9.15 -2.96
C ALA A 104 0.59 10.28 -3.48
N ARG A 105 1.89 10.24 -3.23
CA ARG A 105 2.88 11.16 -3.78
C ARG A 105 3.98 10.37 -4.45
N ASN A 106 4.10 10.55 -5.75
CA ASN A 106 5.11 9.91 -6.58
C ASN A 106 6.06 10.97 -7.10
N GLN A 107 7.36 10.83 -6.86
CA GLN A 107 8.37 11.78 -7.30
C GLN A 107 9.42 11.06 -8.15
N TYR A 108 9.32 11.20 -9.47
CA TYR A 108 10.22 10.56 -10.43
C TYR A 108 11.44 11.43 -10.77
N THR A 109 12.52 10.77 -11.16
CA THR A 109 13.75 11.41 -11.64
C THR A 109 13.47 12.16 -12.95
N GLY A 110 13.74 13.47 -12.97
CA GLY A 110 13.64 14.30 -14.18
C GLY A 110 12.24 14.76 -14.59
N GLY A 111 11.17 14.42 -13.86
CA GLY A 111 9.78 14.62 -14.31
C GLY A 111 8.78 15.24 -13.33
N GLY A 112 9.24 15.76 -12.18
CA GLY A 112 8.39 16.44 -11.20
C GLY A 112 7.72 15.50 -10.17
N SER A 113 7.01 16.09 -9.20
CA SER A 113 6.25 15.35 -8.19
C SER A 113 4.76 15.38 -8.47
N GLN A 114 4.13 14.22 -8.50
CA GLN A 114 2.68 14.07 -8.66
C GLN A 114 2.07 13.73 -7.30
N ASN A 115 1.11 14.56 -6.87
CA ASN A 115 0.30 14.30 -5.69
C ASN A 115 -1.09 13.89 -6.17
N GLN A 116 -1.59 12.77 -5.65
CA GLN A 116 -2.90 12.24 -5.94
C GLN A 116 -3.65 12.03 -4.64
N VAL A 117 -4.93 12.39 -4.64
CA VAL A 117 -5.81 12.22 -3.49
C VAL A 117 -7.09 11.60 -4.00
N TYR A 118 -7.52 10.53 -3.36
CA TYR A 118 -8.73 9.80 -3.69
C TYR A 118 -9.55 9.60 -2.42
N ALA A 119 -10.85 9.82 -2.52
CA ALA A 119 -11.79 9.51 -1.46
C ALA A 119 -12.93 8.68 -2.04
N THR A 120 -13.34 7.66 -1.31
CA THR A 120 -14.41 6.76 -1.75
C THR A 120 -15.34 6.50 -0.58
N ILE A 121 -16.64 6.62 -0.84
CA ILE A 121 -17.70 6.28 0.09
C ILE A 121 -18.48 5.13 -0.53
N SER A 122 -18.70 4.06 0.23
CA SER A 122 -19.44 2.88 -0.21
C SER A 122 -20.56 2.59 0.78
N TYR A 123 -21.72 2.24 0.23
CA TYR A 123 -22.91 1.86 0.97
C TYR A 123 -23.40 0.50 0.45
N PRO A 124 -23.52 -0.53 1.32
CA PRO A 124 -24.03 -1.83 0.90
C PRO A 124 -25.55 -1.78 0.75
N VAL A 125 -26.06 -1.91 -0.48
CA VAL A 125 -27.49 -2.03 -0.77
C VAL A 125 -27.82 -3.51 -0.94
N GLY A 126 -28.51 -4.11 0.03
CA GLY A 126 -29.03 -5.47 -0.12
C GLY A 126 -29.33 -6.14 1.21
N ARG A 127 -30.60 -6.46 1.46
CA ARG A 127 -30.93 -7.54 2.39
C ARG A 127 -30.50 -8.83 1.72
N GLN A 128 -29.56 -9.56 2.32
CA GLN A 128 -29.37 -10.96 1.99
C GLN A 128 -30.73 -11.64 2.16
N PRO A 129 -31.35 -12.22 1.11
CA PRO A 129 -32.51 -13.06 1.32
C PRO A 129 -32.09 -14.16 2.29
N PRO A 130 -32.89 -14.49 3.32
CA PRO A 130 -32.59 -15.63 4.16
C PRO A 130 -32.42 -16.85 3.26
N GLY A 131 -31.30 -17.55 3.43
CA GLY A 131 -30.90 -18.67 2.59
C GLY A 131 -32.08 -19.62 2.41
N GLU A 132 -32.54 -19.70 1.16
CA GLU A 132 -33.49 -20.69 0.72
C GLU A 132 -32.79 -22.03 0.94
N LEU A 133 -33.18 -22.71 2.02
CA LEU A 133 -32.79 -24.08 2.31
C LEU A 133 -32.98 -24.84 1.02
N GLN A 134 -31.89 -25.38 0.47
CA GLN A 134 -31.97 -26.36 -0.60
C GLN A 134 -32.83 -27.50 -0.07
N ARG A 135 -34.12 -27.43 -0.40
CA ARG A 135 -35.08 -28.48 -0.19
C ARG A 135 -34.59 -29.60 -1.09
N THR A 136 -33.88 -30.55 -0.47
CA THR A 136 -33.54 -31.82 -1.08
C THR A 136 -34.87 -32.50 -1.41
N GLU A 137 -35.33 -32.36 -2.66
CA GLU A 137 -36.34 -33.25 -3.20
C GLU A 137 -35.61 -34.41 -3.88
N ARG A 138 -35.70 -35.54 -3.16
CA ARG A 138 -35.69 -36.95 -3.56
C ARG A 138 -35.11 -37.35 -4.91
#